data_AF-A0AAI9SEB7-F1
#
_entry.id   AF-A0AAI9SEB7-F1
#
_cell.length_a   1.000
_cell.length_b   1.000
_cell.length_c   1.000
_cell.angle_alpha   90.00
_cell.angle_beta   90.00
_cell.angle_gamma   90.00
#
_symmetry.space_group_name_H-M   'P 1'
#
loop_
_entity.id
_entity.type
_entity.pdbx_description
1 polymer ?
#
loop_
_entity_poly.entity_id
_entity_poly.type
_entity_poly.pdbx_seq_one_letter_code
_entity_poly.pdbx_strand_id
1 'polypeptide(L)'
;MHASADLIEHVFLISVVLFLLCECFLTARQIIAAERSVGSVPAGFENRLSLAAHKKAAAYTTESALANLVLSFIGAGFAVFMTTGHGFTFVAAFLETLSDTTLIVEWALLVVTALLMLLVELPFGWFARFRVKERFGYMRQTRREWLARTLTISAAGWGTMLPLSALLLALCELAGAWWWLVVWAAWLIYILWRWRLSLVRGVLWSRASRPIENSDLRALVADFLSAHGYQMEDLVVMTKPGVWKHAHVLLVAPASNEG
;
A
#
# COMPACT_ATOMS: atom_id res chain seq x y z
N MET A 1 16.96 -15.84 -30.05
CA MET A 1 15.57 -15.48 -30.38
C MET A 1 15.41 -14.01 -30.01
N HIS A 2 15.69 -13.09 -30.94
CA HIS A 2 15.53 -11.66 -30.66
C HIS A 2 14.04 -11.36 -30.73
N ALA A 3 13.43 -11.00 -29.60
CA ALA A 3 12.10 -10.42 -29.63
C ALA A 3 12.19 -9.12 -30.44
N SER A 4 11.40 -8.99 -31.51
CA SER A 4 11.26 -7.71 -32.19
C SER A 4 10.64 -6.69 -31.23
N ALA A 5 10.99 -5.41 -31.39
CA ALA A 5 10.39 -4.33 -30.60
C ALA A 5 8.85 -4.40 -30.65
N ASP A 6 8.31 -4.68 -31.84
CA ASP A 6 6.89 -4.92 -32.06
C ASP A 6 6.35 -6.04 -31.18
N LEU A 7 7.04 -7.18 -31.06
CA LEU A 7 6.57 -8.29 -30.22
C LEU A 7 6.44 -7.87 -28.75
N ILE A 8 7.41 -7.10 -28.23
CA ILE A 8 7.39 -6.61 -26.85
C ILE A 8 6.21 -5.67 -26.64
N GLU A 9 5.97 -4.76 -27.58
CA GLU A 9 4.84 -3.84 -27.54
C GLU A 9 3.50 -4.58 -27.55
N HIS A 10 3.32 -5.56 -28.44
CA HIS A 10 2.10 -6.36 -28.49
C HIS A 10 1.88 -7.15 -27.20
N VAL A 11 2.93 -7.77 -26.64
CA VAL A 11 2.84 -8.48 -25.37
C VAL A 11 2.44 -7.54 -24.24
N PHE A 12 3.02 -6.33 -24.20
CA PHE A 12 2.66 -5.30 -23.23
C PHE A 12 1.18 -4.90 -23.36
N LEU A 13 0.71 -4.56 -24.56
CA LEU A 13 -0.67 -4.16 -24.82
C LEU A 13 -1.67 -5.27 -24.47
N ILE A 14 -1.39 -6.52 -24.86
CA ILE A 14 -2.20 -7.68 -24.51
C ILE A 14 -2.23 -7.84 -22.98
N SER A 15 -1.11 -7.68 -22.29
CA SER A 15 -1.04 -7.78 -20.83
C SER A 15 -1.87 -6.69 -20.14
N VAL A 16 -1.84 -5.45 -20.66
CA VAL A 16 -2.67 -4.33 -20.15
C VAL A 16 -4.16 -4.64 -20.35
N VAL A 17 -4.55 -5.13 -21.52
CA VAL A 17 -5.95 -5.50 -21.80
C VAL A 17 -6.40 -6.63 -20.88
N LEU A 18 -5.60 -7.69 -20.73
CA LEU A 18 -5.90 -8.80 -19.83
C LEU A 18 -6.02 -8.34 -18.37
N PHE A 19 -5.12 -7.46 -17.93
CA PHE A 19 -5.17 -6.84 -16.60
C PHE A 19 -6.51 -6.10 -16.39
N LEU A 20 -6.92 -5.24 -17.32
CA LEU A 20 -8.18 -4.49 -17.21
C LEU A 20 -9.41 -5.40 -17.26
N LEU A 21 -9.40 -6.45 -18.09
CA LEU A 21 -10.47 -7.44 -18.13
C LEU A 21 -10.58 -8.17 -16.78
N CYS A 22 -9.46 -8.52 -16.17
CA CYS A 22 -9.42 -9.14 -14.85
C CYS A 22 -9.98 -8.20 -13.77
N GLU A 23 -9.54 -6.94 -13.73
CA GLU A 23 -10.05 -5.92 -12.80
C GLU A 23 -11.56 -5.70 -12.96
N CYS A 24 -12.05 -5.60 -14.19
CA CYS A 24 -13.48 -5.52 -14.49
C CYS A 24 -14.24 -6.75 -13.99
N PHE A 25 -13.72 -7.95 -14.25
CA PHE A 25 -14.35 -9.20 -13.85
C PHE A 25 -14.42 -9.34 -12.32
N LEU A 26 -13.32 -9.09 -11.62
CA LEU A 26 -13.25 -9.14 -10.16
C LEU A 26 -14.15 -8.08 -9.52
N THR A 27 -14.16 -6.86 -10.07
CA THR A 27 -15.05 -5.78 -9.63
C THR A 27 -16.52 -6.17 -9.80
N ALA A 28 -16.91 -6.68 -10.97
CA ALA A 28 -18.27 -7.14 -11.22
C ALA A 28 -18.66 -8.27 -10.25
N ARG A 29 -17.76 -9.23 -10.01
CA ARG A 29 -17.99 -10.34 -9.07
C ARG A 29 -18.23 -9.83 -7.66
N GLN A 30 -17.42 -8.88 -7.20
CA GLN A 30 -17.54 -8.25 -5.88
C GLN A 30 -18.87 -7.51 -5.73
N ILE A 31 -19.27 -6.73 -6.74
CA ILE A 31 -20.52 -5.96 -6.74
C ILE A 31 -21.73 -6.92 -6.71
N ILE A 32 -21.76 -7.93 -7.58
CA ILE A 32 -22.84 -8.92 -7.62
C ILE A 32 -22.97 -9.65 -6.28
N ALA A 33 -21.85 -10.03 -5.66
CA ALA A 33 -21.86 -10.67 -4.35
C ALA A 33 -22.39 -9.74 -3.26
N ALA A 34 -21.96 -8.48 -3.26
CA ALA A 34 -22.45 -7.46 -2.34
C ALA A 34 -23.96 -7.26 -2.48
N GLU A 35 -24.47 -7.06 -3.70
CA GLU A 35 -25.90 -6.85 -3.99
C GLU A 35 -26.77 -8.04 -3.60
N ARG A 36 -26.33 -9.27 -3.87
CA ARG A 36 -27.06 -10.49 -3.46
C ARG A 36 -27.18 -10.61 -1.95
N SER A 37 -26.20 -10.10 -1.20
CA SER A 37 -26.21 -10.17 0.26
C SER A 37 -27.09 -9.12 0.94
N VAL A 38 -27.61 -8.11 0.21
CA VAL A 38 -28.32 -6.94 0.77
C VAL A 38 -29.65 -7.30 1.46
N GLY A 39 -30.32 -8.36 1.01
CA GLY A 39 -31.71 -8.67 1.38
C GLY A 39 -31.90 -9.15 2.82
N SER A 40 -30.88 -9.77 3.42
CA SER A 40 -30.95 -10.27 4.80
C SER A 40 -29.59 -10.14 5.48
N VAL A 41 -29.62 -9.95 6.80
CA VAL A 41 -28.39 -10.02 7.60
C VAL A 41 -27.99 -11.49 7.71
N PRO A 42 -26.70 -11.86 7.52
CA PRO A 42 -26.27 -13.24 7.67
C PRO A 42 -26.60 -13.81 9.05
N ALA A 43 -26.97 -15.09 9.08
CA ALA A 43 -27.28 -15.80 10.31
C ALA A 43 -26.14 -15.65 11.34
N GLY A 44 -26.48 -15.27 12.57
CA GLY A 44 -25.52 -14.98 13.65
C GLY A 44 -25.16 -13.51 13.85
N PHE A 45 -25.51 -12.61 12.91
CA PHE A 45 -25.27 -11.16 13.03
C PHE A 45 -26.54 -10.32 13.25
N GLU A 46 -27.73 -10.93 13.23
CA GLU A 46 -29.03 -10.26 13.33
C GLU A 46 -29.15 -9.33 14.55
N ASN A 47 -28.59 -9.75 15.69
CA ASN A 47 -28.64 -8.98 16.93
C ASN A 47 -27.48 -7.97 17.09
N ARG A 48 -26.53 -7.94 16.15
CA ARG A 48 -25.35 -7.06 16.20
C ARG A 48 -25.28 -6.06 15.05
N LEU A 49 -25.99 -6.33 13.95
CA LEU A 49 -25.97 -5.52 12.74
C LEU A 49 -27.40 -5.24 12.28
N SER A 50 -27.75 -3.96 12.17
CA SER A 50 -29.03 -3.59 11.59
C SER A 50 -29.03 -3.81 10.08
N LEU A 51 -30.20 -4.14 9.52
CA LEU A 51 -30.38 -4.27 8.08
C LEU A 51 -29.95 -2.98 7.35
N ALA A 52 -30.26 -1.81 7.90
CA ALA A 52 -29.83 -0.53 7.33
C ALA A 52 -28.30 -0.38 7.27
N ALA A 53 -27.58 -0.84 8.29
CA ALA A 53 -26.11 -0.83 8.30
C ALA A 53 -25.54 -1.81 7.27
N HIS A 54 -26.16 -2.96 7.09
CA HIS A 54 -25.77 -3.96 6.08
C HIS A 54 -25.96 -3.43 4.65
N LYS A 55 -27.13 -2.83 4.36
CA LYS A 55 -27.40 -2.17 3.07
C LYS A 55 -26.39 -1.06 2.77
N LYS A 56 -26.07 -0.26 3.79
CA LYS A 56 -25.05 0.81 3.69
C LYS A 56 -23.66 0.25 3.37
N ALA A 57 -23.27 -0.86 4.01
CA ALA A 57 -21.99 -1.51 3.76
C ALA A 57 -21.89 -2.04 2.31
N ALA A 58 -22.95 -2.68 1.81
CA ALA A 58 -22.99 -3.16 0.43
C ALA A 58 -22.87 -2.02 -0.59
N ALA A 59 -23.62 -0.92 -0.41
CA ALA A 59 -23.52 0.27 -1.26
C ALA A 59 -22.12 0.89 -1.23
N TYR A 60 -21.47 0.94 -0.06
CA TYR A 60 -20.09 1.38 0.06
C TYR A 60 -19.11 0.48 -0.69
N THR A 61 -19.28 -0.85 -0.59
CA THR A 61 -18.45 -1.81 -1.33
C THR A 61 -18.56 -1.57 -2.84
N THR A 62 -19.77 -1.36 -3.36
CA THR A 62 -19.99 -1.07 -4.78
C THR A 62 -19.30 0.23 -5.21
N GLU A 63 -19.55 1.34 -4.51
CA GLU A 63 -18.93 2.64 -4.86
C GLU A 63 -17.40 2.60 -4.73
N SER A 64 -16.88 1.95 -3.70
CA SER A 64 -15.43 1.80 -3.52
C SER A 64 -14.80 0.94 -4.61
N ALA A 65 -15.46 -0.14 -5.03
CA ALA A 65 -14.96 -1.01 -6.09
C ALA A 65 -14.93 -0.28 -7.44
N LEU A 66 -16.00 0.42 -7.80
CA LEU A 66 -16.04 1.23 -9.02
C LEU A 66 -15.01 2.35 -9.03
N ALA A 67 -14.82 3.04 -7.90
CA ALA A 67 -13.82 4.10 -7.80
C ALA A 67 -12.38 3.58 -7.98
N ASN A 68 -12.08 2.38 -7.46
CA ASN A 68 -10.78 1.73 -7.66
C ASN A 68 -10.62 1.21 -9.10
N LEU A 69 -11.70 0.74 -9.74
CA LEU A 69 -11.68 0.35 -11.14
C LEU A 69 -11.31 1.54 -12.03
N VAL A 70 -11.88 2.72 -11.80
CA VAL A 70 -11.52 3.96 -12.52
C VAL A 70 -10.03 4.27 -12.37
N LEU A 71 -9.47 4.13 -11.17
CA LEU A 71 -8.03 4.34 -10.94
C LEU A 71 -7.17 3.36 -11.76
N SER A 72 -7.60 2.10 -11.87
CA SER A 72 -6.92 1.08 -12.68
C SER A 72 -6.92 1.44 -14.17
N PHE A 73 -8.02 1.95 -14.70
CA PHE A 73 -8.09 2.46 -16.08
C PHE A 73 -7.17 3.65 -16.31
N ILE A 74 -7.09 4.57 -15.35
CA ILE A 74 -6.22 5.75 -15.45
C ILE A 74 -4.75 5.33 -15.46
N GLY A 75 -4.36 4.42 -14.57
CA GLY A 75 -2.99 3.90 -14.54
C GLY A 75 -2.63 3.11 -15.80
N ALA A 76 -3.55 2.29 -16.31
CA ALA A 76 -3.36 1.61 -17.58
C ALA A 76 -3.23 2.58 -18.76
N GLY A 77 -4.09 3.60 -18.83
CA GLY A 77 -4.03 4.64 -19.85
C GLY A 77 -2.72 5.43 -19.81
N PHE A 78 -2.24 5.77 -18.61
CA PHE A 78 -0.93 6.39 -18.43
C PHE A 78 0.21 5.49 -18.90
N ALA A 79 0.18 4.20 -18.56
CA ALA A 79 1.22 3.25 -18.98
C ALA A 79 1.25 3.07 -20.50
N VAL A 80 0.08 2.98 -21.15
CA VAL A 80 -0.03 2.93 -22.62
C VAL A 80 0.49 4.22 -23.23
N PHE A 81 0.09 5.39 -22.72
CA PHE A 81 0.58 6.68 -23.21
C PHE A 81 2.10 6.82 -23.09
N MET A 82 2.68 6.41 -21.96
CA MET A 82 4.12 6.47 -21.77
C MET A 82 4.87 5.53 -22.72
N THR A 83 4.33 4.33 -22.97
CA THR A 83 5.00 3.28 -23.75
C THR A 83 4.82 3.47 -25.27
N THR A 84 3.59 3.58 -25.76
CA THR A 84 3.28 3.67 -27.21
C THR A 84 3.04 5.10 -27.67
N GLY A 85 2.57 5.97 -26.77
CA GLY A 85 2.38 7.40 -27.03
C GLY A 85 3.66 8.23 -27.02
N HIS A 86 4.84 7.61 -26.99
CA HIS A 86 6.15 8.27 -26.97
C HIS A 86 6.39 9.14 -25.72
N GLY A 87 5.64 8.91 -24.64
CA GLY A 87 5.74 9.70 -23.41
C GLY A 87 7.14 9.61 -22.77
N PHE A 88 7.74 8.41 -22.73
CA PHE A 88 9.13 8.26 -22.25
C PHE A 88 10.13 9.05 -23.09
N THR A 89 10.01 9.00 -24.42
CA THR A 89 10.89 9.71 -25.34
C THR A 89 10.80 11.23 -25.14
N PHE A 90 9.58 11.75 -24.95
CA PHE A 90 9.39 13.18 -24.69
C PHE A 90 10.05 13.63 -23.38
N VAL A 91 9.86 12.86 -22.30
CA VAL A 91 10.46 13.18 -21.00
C VAL A 91 11.99 13.06 -21.05
N ALA A 92 12.52 12.01 -21.70
CA ALA A 92 13.96 11.82 -21.87
C ALA A 92 14.59 12.99 -22.64
N ALA A 93 14.03 13.36 -23.79
CA ALA A 93 14.52 14.48 -24.59
C ALA A 93 14.52 15.80 -23.82
N PHE A 94 13.49 16.05 -22.99
CA PHE A 94 13.47 17.23 -22.12
C PHE A 94 14.58 17.19 -21.07
N LEU A 95 14.81 16.04 -20.43
CA LEU A 95 15.82 15.89 -19.39
C LEU A 95 17.26 15.98 -19.94
N GLU A 96 17.48 15.49 -21.15
CA GLU A 96 18.76 15.64 -21.87
C GLU A 96 19.11 17.12 -22.12
N THR A 97 18.14 18.02 -22.22
CA THR A 97 18.44 19.47 -22.30
C THR A 97 18.95 20.08 -20.98
N LEU A 98 18.75 19.38 -19.85
CA LEU A 98 19.10 19.88 -18.51
C LEU A 98 20.43 19.31 -18.00
N SER A 99 20.88 18.18 -18.52
CA SER A 99 22.13 17.53 -18.09
C SER A 99 22.72 16.63 -19.17
N ASP A 100 24.03 16.71 -19.36
CA ASP A 100 24.78 15.83 -20.26
C ASP A 100 25.20 14.50 -19.62
N THR A 101 24.91 14.30 -18.32
CA THR A 101 25.30 13.07 -17.59
C THR A 101 24.21 12.01 -17.74
N THR A 102 24.51 10.92 -18.46
CA THR A 102 23.57 9.82 -18.74
C THR A 102 22.87 9.28 -17.48
N LEU A 103 23.65 8.96 -16.44
CA LEU A 103 23.10 8.43 -15.19
C LEU A 103 22.10 9.39 -14.52
N ILE A 104 22.35 10.71 -14.60
CA ILE A 104 21.44 11.72 -14.05
C ILE A 104 20.14 11.77 -14.86
N VAL A 105 20.23 11.71 -16.19
CA VAL A 105 19.07 11.70 -17.09
C VAL A 105 18.21 10.45 -16.85
N GLU A 106 18.82 9.27 -16.75
CA GLU A 106 18.11 8.00 -16.51
C GLU A 106 17.43 7.98 -15.13
N TRP A 107 18.12 8.43 -14.09
CA TRP A 107 17.54 8.56 -12.75
C TRP A 107 16.40 9.59 -12.74
N ALA A 108 16.60 10.75 -13.37
CA ALA A 108 15.58 11.79 -13.46
C ALA A 108 14.36 11.31 -14.27
N LEU A 109 14.55 10.51 -15.32
CA LEU A 109 13.47 9.93 -16.11
C LEU A 109 12.58 9.03 -15.23
N LEU A 110 13.18 8.16 -14.42
CA LEU A 110 12.46 7.33 -13.45
C LEU A 110 11.66 8.19 -12.47
N VAL A 111 12.31 9.20 -11.87
CA VAL A 111 11.70 10.07 -10.87
C VAL A 111 10.55 10.91 -11.45
N VAL A 112 10.76 11.53 -12.62
CA VAL A 112 9.78 12.39 -13.28
C VAL A 112 8.59 11.56 -13.73
N THR A 113 8.79 10.39 -14.35
CA THR A 113 7.66 9.53 -14.75
C THR A 113 6.84 9.09 -13.54
N ALA A 114 7.48 8.70 -12.44
CA ALA A 114 6.78 8.35 -11.22
C ALA A 114 6.04 9.55 -10.58
N LEU A 115 6.60 10.76 -10.69
CA LEU A 115 5.94 11.98 -10.24
C LEU A 115 4.73 12.36 -11.10
N LEU A 116 4.84 12.21 -12.43
CA LEU A 116 3.73 12.41 -13.37
C LEU A 116 2.58 11.44 -13.07
N MET A 117 2.90 10.16 -12.85
CA MET A 117 1.91 9.16 -12.46
C MET A 117 1.22 9.55 -11.15
N LEU A 118 1.99 9.96 -10.14
CA LEU A 118 1.45 10.43 -8.87
C LEU A 118 0.49 11.63 -9.06
N LEU A 119 0.86 12.59 -9.92
CA LEU A 119 0.05 13.78 -10.19
C LEU A 119 -1.27 13.41 -10.88
N VAL A 120 -1.22 12.51 -11.86
CA VAL A 120 -2.40 12.00 -12.58
C VAL A 120 -3.32 11.22 -11.64
N GLU A 121 -2.77 10.36 -10.78
CA GLU A 121 -3.57 9.56 -9.85
C GLU A 121 -4.11 10.34 -8.65
N LEU A 122 -3.46 11.43 -8.25
CA LEU A 122 -3.80 12.17 -7.03
C LEU A 122 -5.29 12.54 -6.91
N PRO A 123 -5.94 13.18 -7.90
CA PRO A 123 -7.36 13.57 -7.80
C PRO A 123 -8.30 12.35 -7.70
N PHE A 124 -8.06 11.32 -8.50
CA PHE A 124 -8.90 10.11 -8.51
C PHE A 124 -8.67 9.25 -7.27
N GLY A 125 -7.43 9.14 -6.83
CA GLY A 125 -7.06 8.48 -5.60
C GLY A 125 -7.59 9.20 -4.36
N TRP A 126 -7.73 10.53 -4.38
CA TRP A 126 -8.44 11.28 -3.34
C TRP A 126 -9.92 10.91 -3.34
N PHE A 127 -10.56 10.87 -4.51
CA PHE A 127 -11.96 10.49 -4.62
C PHE A 127 -12.20 9.08 -4.07
N ALA A 128 -11.44 8.09 -4.55
CA ALA A 128 -11.58 6.68 -4.16
C ALA A 128 -11.28 6.44 -2.68
N ARG A 129 -10.21 7.04 -2.13
CA ARG A 129 -9.73 6.73 -0.78
C ARG A 129 -10.33 7.59 0.31
N PHE A 130 -10.66 8.85 0.02
CA PHE A 130 -11.20 9.80 0.99
C PHE A 130 -12.69 10.06 0.73
N ARG A 131 -13.05 10.57 -0.46
CA ARG A 131 -14.41 11.09 -0.71
C ARG A 131 -15.49 10.01 -0.60
N VAL A 132 -15.23 8.81 -1.13
CA VAL A 132 -16.13 7.66 -0.97
C VAL A 132 -16.35 7.35 0.51
N LYS A 133 -15.27 7.20 1.30
CA LYS A 133 -15.39 6.93 2.75
C LYS A 133 -16.10 8.04 3.52
N GLU A 134 -15.87 9.30 3.15
CA GLU A 134 -16.53 10.47 3.74
C GLU A 134 -18.04 10.43 3.48
N ARG A 135 -18.47 10.14 2.24
CA ARG A 135 -19.89 10.04 1.85
C ARG A 135 -20.64 9.00 2.69
N PHE A 136 -20.00 7.87 2.98
CA PHE A 136 -20.59 6.83 3.84
C PHE A 136 -20.36 7.07 5.34
N GLY A 137 -19.76 8.18 5.76
CA GLY A 137 -19.49 8.48 7.17
C GLY A 137 -18.52 7.50 7.84
N TYR A 138 -17.70 6.79 7.05
CA TYR A 138 -16.61 5.95 7.56
C TYR A 138 -15.33 6.76 7.80
N MET A 139 -15.21 7.93 7.16
CA MET A 139 -14.07 8.81 7.35
C MET A 139 -14.14 9.51 8.71
N ARG A 140 -13.04 9.44 9.46
CA ARG A 140 -12.93 10.04 10.81
C ARG A 140 -11.97 11.23 10.87
N GLN A 141 -11.08 11.32 9.90
CA GLN A 141 -10.12 12.40 9.82
C GLN A 141 -10.72 13.51 8.96
N THR A 142 -10.40 14.75 9.31
CA THR A 142 -10.78 15.89 8.47
C THR A 142 -10.02 15.83 7.13
N ARG A 143 -10.52 16.56 6.12
CA ARG A 143 -9.85 16.67 4.81
C ARG A 143 -8.39 17.12 4.95
N ARG A 144 -8.14 18.09 5.85
CA ARG A 144 -6.82 18.65 6.13
C ARG A 144 -5.90 17.62 6.77
N GLU A 145 -6.38 16.88 7.77
CA GLU A 145 -5.60 15.82 8.43
C GLU A 145 -5.23 14.69 7.48
N TRP A 146 -6.18 14.27 6.63
CA TRP A 146 -5.91 13.24 5.63
C TRP A 146 -4.86 13.69 4.62
N LEU A 147 -4.99 14.92 4.10
CA LEU A 147 -4.05 15.47 3.13
C LEU A 147 -2.66 15.64 3.74
N ALA A 148 -2.57 16.25 4.92
CA ALA A 148 -1.30 16.43 5.62
C ALA A 148 -0.63 15.08 5.87
N ARG A 149 -1.37 14.09 6.38
CA ARG A 149 -0.83 12.74 6.61
C ARG A 149 -0.37 12.09 5.31
N THR A 150 -1.15 12.21 4.24
CA THR A 150 -0.81 11.63 2.93
C THR A 150 0.46 12.25 2.39
N LEU A 151 0.58 13.59 2.44
CA LEU A 151 1.79 14.30 2.02
C LEU A 151 2.99 13.94 2.88
N THR A 152 2.86 13.86 4.20
CA THR A 152 3.96 13.47 5.10
C THR A 152 4.45 12.06 4.81
N ILE A 153 3.53 11.10 4.63
CA ILE A 153 3.90 9.71 4.32
C ILE A 153 4.52 9.61 2.93
N SER A 154 3.95 10.29 1.93
CA SER A 154 4.51 10.33 0.58
C SER A 154 5.88 10.97 0.55
N ALA A 155 6.07 12.12 1.22
CA ALA A 155 7.36 12.80 1.31
C ALA A 155 8.41 11.95 2.02
N ALA A 156 8.05 11.26 3.10
CA ALA A 156 8.95 10.32 3.76
C ALA A 156 9.30 9.13 2.85
N GLY A 157 8.32 8.59 2.12
CA GLY A 157 8.53 7.55 1.13
C GLY A 157 9.52 7.98 0.03
N TRP A 158 9.26 9.12 -0.61
CA TRP A 158 10.12 9.71 -1.63
C TRP A 158 11.51 10.05 -1.09
N GLY A 159 11.61 10.61 0.11
CA GLY A 159 12.90 10.91 0.75
C GLY A 159 13.77 9.66 0.95
N THR A 160 13.17 8.49 1.14
CA THR A 160 13.90 7.22 1.17
C THR A 160 14.12 6.59 -0.20
N MET A 161 13.15 6.70 -1.12
CA MET A 161 13.20 6.05 -2.43
C MET A 161 14.11 6.76 -3.43
N LEU A 162 14.20 8.09 -3.39
CA LEU A 162 15.09 8.86 -4.28
C LEU A 162 16.57 8.49 -4.15
N PRO A 163 17.18 8.49 -2.95
CA PRO A 163 18.58 8.08 -2.80
C PRO A 163 18.77 6.59 -3.06
N LEU A 164 17.77 5.76 -2.72
CA LEU A 164 17.82 4.34 -2.98
C LEU A 164 17.80 4.05 -4.49
N SER A 165 16.90 4.67 -5.26
CA SER A 165 16.84 4.46 -6.70
C SER A 165 18.11 4.94 -7.40
N ALA A 166 18.68 6.07 -6.97
CA ALA A 166 19.97 6.55 -7.46
C ALA A 166 21.09 5.53 -7.18
N LEU A 167 21.16 5.01 -5.95
CA LEU A 167 22.14 4.01 -5.56
C LEU A 167 21.98 2.72 -6.37
N LEU A 168 20.75 2.21 -6.51
CA LEU A 168 20.50 0.98 -7.26
C LEU A 168 20.86 1.15 -8.75
N LEU A 169 20.55 2.31 -9.34
CA LEU A 169 20.92 2.59 -10.73
C LEU A 169 22.44 2.69 -10.90
N ALA A 170 23.14 3.36 -9.99
CA ALA A 170 24.60 3.40 -9.99
C ALA A 170 25.24 2.00 -9.82
N LEU A 171 24.64 1.15 -8.98
CA LEU A 171 25.07 -0.25 -8.84
C LEU A 171 24.87 -1.06 -10.12
N CYS A 172 23.87 -0.72 -10.95
CA CYS A 172 23.70 -1.34 -12.27
C CYS A 172 24.89 -1.06 -13.18
N GLU A 173 25.37 0.18 -13.23
CA GLU A 173 26.52 0.56 -14.06
C GLU A 173 27.83 -0.05 -13.55
N LEU A 174 28.04 -0.07 -12.22
CA LEU A 174 29.30 -0.49 -11.61
C LEU A 174 29.53 -2.01 -11.63
N ALA A 175 28.46 -2.80 -11.53
CA ALA A 175 28.57 -4.26 -11.30
C ALA A 175 28.63 -5.10 -12.59
N GLY A 176 28.53 -4.48 -13.77
CA GLY A 176 28.65 -5.16 -15.06
C GLY A 176 27.70 -6.34 -15.18
N ALA A 177 28.19 -7.52 -15.59
CA ALA A 177 27.34 -8.72 -15.80
C ALA A 177 26.63 -9.22 -14.52
N TRP A 178 27.17 -8.91 -13.34
CA TRP A 178 26.62 -9.37 -12.04
C TRP A 178 25.69 -8.33 -11.39
N TRP A 179 25.30 -7.29 -12.12
CA TRP A 179 24.47 -6.19 -11.61
C TRP A 179 23.21 -6.66 -10.88
N TRP A 180 22.55 -7.68 -11.41
CA TRP A 180 21.29 -8.17 -10.87
C TRP A 180 21.47 -8.79 -9.48
N LEU A 181 22.59 -9.47 -9.20
CA LEU A 181 22.90 -10.01 -7.87
C LEU A 181 23.18 -8.89 -6.87
N VAL A 182 23.94 -7.88 -7.29
CA VAL A 182 24.32 -6.75 -6.44
C VAL A 182 23.10 -5.92 -6.08
N VAL A 183 22.26 -5.58 -7.07
CA VAL A 183 21.00 -4.86 -6.88
C VAL A 183 20.04 -5.66 -6.01
N TRP A 184 19.93 -6.98 -6.24
CA TRP A 184 19.09 -7.85 -5.43
C TRP A 184 19.54 -7.91 -3.97
N ALA A 185 20.84 -8.06 -3.72
CA ALA A 185 21.40 -8.05 -2.37
C ALA A 185 21.19 -6.70 -1.66
N ALA A 186 21.44 -5.60 -2.36
CA ALA A 186 21.18 -4.24 -1.84
C ALA A 186 19.70 -4.04 -1.51
N TRP A 187 18.80 -4.52 -2.37
CA TRP A 187 17.36 -4.48 -2.15
C TRP A 187 16.92 -5.33 -0.96
N LEU A 188 17.49 -6.53 -0.79
CA LEU A 188 17.23 -7.40 0.35
C LEU A 188 17.67 -6.74 1.66
N ILE A 189 18.87 -6.16 1.69
CA ILE A 189 19.37 -5.39 2.84
C ILE A 189 18.42 -4.24 3.16
N TYR A 190 17.96 -3.49 2.16
CA TYR A 190 16.99 -2.42 2.35
C TYR A 190 15.66 -2.91 2.94
N ILE A 191 15.10 -4.02 2.44
CA ILE A 191 13.87 -4.60 2.98
C ILE A 191 14.06 -5.05 4.43
N LEU A 192 15.16 -5.74 4.74
CA LEU A 192 15.47 -6.21 6.10
C LEU A 192 15.68 -5.04 7.06
N TRP A 193 16.41 -4.01 6.62
CA TRP A 193 16.59 -2.77 7.38
C TRP A 193 15.26 -2.06 7.63
N ARG A 194 14.41 -1.93 6.61
CA ARG A 194 13.06 -1.33 6.74
C ARG A 194 12.16 -2.15 7.67
N TRP A 195 12.27 -3.48 7.63
CA TRP A 195 11.52 -4.37 8.52
C TRP A 195 11.99 -4.24 9.97
N ARG A 196 13.30 -4.25 10.21
CA ARG A 196 13.92 -3.95 11.51
C ARG A 196 13.49 -2.58 12.03
N LEU A 197 13.51 -1.55 11.19
CA LEU A 197 12.99 -0.23 11.53
C LEU A 197 11.50 -0.26 11.89
N SER A 198 10.68 -1.11 11.26
CA SER A 198 9.27 -1.25 11.64
C SER A 198 9.09 -1.86 13.03
N LEU A 199 9.90 -2.86 13.38
CA LEU A 199 9.91 -3.48 14.71
C LEU A 199 10.36 -2.48 15.77
N VAL A 200 11.48 -1.80 15.51
CA VAL A 200 12.02 -0.76 16.41
C VAL A 200 11.08 0.44 16.48
N ARG A 201 10.36 0.78 15.39
CA ARG A 201 9.32 1.83 15.41
C ARG A 201 8.19 1.52 16.38
N GLY A 202 7.76 0.25 16.44
CA GLY A 202 6.76 -0.20 17.42
C GLY A 202 7.20 0.03 18.86
N VAL A 203 8.50 -0.10 19.13
CA VAL A 203 9.13 0.06 20.46
C VAL A 203 9.47 1.52 20.79
N LEU A 204 9.98 2.30 19.84
CA LEU A 204 10.42 3.69 20.06
C LEU A 204 9.28 4.71 19.97
N TRP A 205 8.25 4.44 19.15
CA TRP A 205 7.05 5.27 19.02
C TRP A 205 5.83 4.66 19.73
N SER A 206 6.06 3.70 20.66
CA SER A 206 5.07 3.28 21.64
C SER A 206 4.65 4.53 22.44
N ARG A 207 3.58 5.18 21.98
CA ARG A 207 2.90 6.24 22.73
C ARG A 207 2.58 5.68 24.12
N ALA A 208 3.35 6.10 25.13
CA ALA A 208 3.19 5.78 26.56
C ALA A 208 2.55 4.40 26.81
N SER A 209 3.23 3.33 26.45
CA SER A 209 2.80 1.99 26.80
C SER A 209 3.04 1.80 28.31
N ARG A 210 1.97 1.75 29.10
CA ARG A 210 2.06 1.61 30.56
C ARG A 210 1.77 0.17 30.97
N PRO A 211 2.57 -0.42 31.87
CA PRO A 211 2.27 -1.75 32.38
C PRO A 211 0.89 -1.73 33.03
N ILE A 212 0.11 -2.80 32.84
CA ILE A 212 -1.13 -2.96 33.60
C ILE A 212 -0.76 -3.17 35.06
N GLU A 213 -1.14 -2.22 35.92
CA GLU A 213 -0.87 -2.26 37.36
C GLU A 213 -1.77 -3.27 38.11
N ASN A 214 -2.89 -3.70 37.50
CA ASN A 214 -3.78 -4.68 38.09
C ASN A 214 -3.15 -6.09 38.08
N SER A 215 -2.70 -6.55 39.25
CA SER A 215 -2.08 -7.86 39.48
C SER A 215 -3.00 -9.03 39.12
N ASP A 216 -4.28 -8.92 39.42
CA ASP A 216 -5.25 -10.00 39.26
C ASP A 216 -5.54 -10.26 37.79
N LEU A 217 -5.68 -9.20 37.00
CA LEU A 217 -5.84 -9.29 35.54
C LEU A 217 -4.58 -9.87 34.89
N ARG A 218 -3.40 -9.49 35.38
CA ARG A 218 -2.13 -10.02 34.88
C ARG A 218 -2.01 -11.52 35.13
N ALA A 219 -2.34 -11.98 36.32
CA ALA A 219 -2.35 -13.41 36.67
C ALA A 219 -3.36 -14.18 35.81
N LEU A 220 -4.59 -13.68 35.67
CA LEU A 220 -5.64 -14.32 34.86
C LEU A 220 -5.21 -14.50 33.39
N VAL A 221 -4.60 -13.46 32.81
CA VAL A 221 -4.12 -13.53 31.41
C VAL A 221 -2.93 -14.48 31.29
N ALA A 222 -2.00 -14.48 32.25
CA ALA A 222 -0.87 -15.40 32.28
C ALA A 222 -1.31 -16.86 32.39
N ASP A 223 -2.27 -17.16 33.28
CA ASP A 223 -2.84 -18.49 33.44
C ASP A 223 -3.55 -18.95 32.17
N PHE A 224 -4.37 -18.08 31.57
CA PHE A 224 -5.05 -18.37 30.31
C PHE A 224 -4.05 -18.68 29.18
N LEU A 225 -2.99 -17.88 29.04
CA LEU A 225 -1.96 -18.09 28.02
C LEU A 225 -1.16 -19.38 28.27
N SER A 226 -0.80 -19.65 29.53
CA SER A 226 -0.05 -20.85 29.91
C SER A 226 -0.84 -22.14 29.64
N ALA A 227 -2.16 -22.12 29.88
CA ALA A 227 -3.07 -23.22 29.57
C ALA A 227 -3.12 -23.55 28.06
N HIS A 228 -2.78 -22.59 27.20
CA HIS A 228 -2.73 -22.75 25.75
C HIS A 228 -1.28 -22.85 25.20
N GLY A 229 -0.28 -23.02 26.08
CA GLY A 229 1.12 -23.22 25.69
C GLY A 229 1.90 -21.94 25.37
N TYR A 230 1.39 -20.77 25.73
CA TYR A 230 2.07 -19.49 25.55
C TYR A 230 2.61 -18.94 26.87
N GLN A 231 3.83 -18.39 26.85
CA GLN A 231 4.38 -17.64 27.99
C GLN A 231 4.15 -16.14 27.81
N MET A 232 3.64 -15.49 28.85
CA MET A 232 3.41 -14.05 28.85
C MET A 232 4.65 -13.33 29.38
N GLU A 233 5.40 -12.64 28.50
CA GLU A 233 6.56 -11.83 28.93
C GLU A 233 6.15 -10.50 29.57
N ASP A 234 5.22 -9.76 28.95
CA ASP A 234 4.72 -8.50 29.48
C ASP A 234 3.26 -8.26 29.05
N LEU A 235 2.55 -7.46 29.85
CA LEU A 235 1.17 -7.04 29.61
C LEU A 235 1.06 -5.52 29.79
N VAL A 236 0.84 -4.84 28.65
CA VAL A 236 0.98 -3.39 28.54
C VAL A 236 -0.26 -2.80 27.86
N VAL A 237 -0.74 -1.65 28.36
CA VAL A 237 -1.79 -0.85 27.71
C VAL A 237 -1.15 0.22 26.85
N MET A 238 -1.53 0.28 25.58
CA MET A 238 -1.09 1.34 24.68
C MET A 238 -2.18 2.40 24.51
N THR A 239 -1.77 3.66 24.30
CA THR A 239 -2.71 4.72 23.92
C THR A 239 -3.34 4.38 22.56
N LYS A 240 -4.67 4.20 22.54
CA LYS A 240 -5.41 3.81 21.35
C LYS A 240 -5.10 4.76 20.17
N PRO A 241 -4.62 4.25 19.02
CA PRO A 241 -4.50 5.05 17.81
C PRO A 241 -5.85 5.65 17.41
N GLY A 242 -5.89 6.92 17.01
CA GLY A 242 -7.14 7.60 16.62
C GLY A 242 -7.89 6.94 15.45
N VAL A 243 -7.20 6.07 14.70
CA VAL A 243 -7.76 5.29 13.57
C VAL A 243 -8.59 4.09 14.07
N TRP A 244 -8.35 3.58 15.28
CA TRP A 244 -9.00 2.36 15.79
C TRP A 244 -10.37 2.64 16.42
N LYS A 245 -11.38 1.86 16.02
CA LYS A 245 -12.77 2.00 16.51
C LYS A 245 -12.98 1.34 17.86
N HIS A 246 -12.38 0.19 18.09
CA HIS A 246 -12.58 -0.61 19.30
C HIS A 246 -11.26 -0.79 20.04
N ALA A 247 -11.32 -1.34 21.26
CA ALA A 247 -10.14 -1.88 21.91
C ALA A 247 -9.67 -3.09 21.09
N HIS A 248 -8.36 -3.14 20.82
CA HIS A 248 -7.73 -4.27 20.18
C HIS A 248 -6.75 -4.88 21.17
N VAL A 249 -6.67 -6.21 21.18
CA VAL A 249 -5.61 -6.94 21.87
C VAL A 249 -4.61 -7.37 20.81
N LEU A 250 -3.35 -7.02 21.01
CA LEU A 250 -2.24 -7.44 20.16
C LEU A 250 -1.43 -8.47 20.93
N LEU A 251 -1.32 -9.67 20.39
CA LEU A 251 -0.35 -10.65 20.84
C LEU A 251 0.88 -10.48 19.97
N VAL A 252 1.96 -9.95 20.57
CA VAL A 252 3.25 -9.86 19.91
C VAL A 252 4.04 -11.08 20.36
N ALA A 253 4.04 -12.13 19.54
CA ALA A 253 5.01 -13.20 19.74
C ALA A 253 6.41 -12.62 19.46
N PRO A 254 7.40 -12.79 20.35
CA PRO A 254 8.77 -12.55 19.94
C PRO A 254 9.05 -13.42 18.71
N ALA A 255 9.81 -12.89 17.75
CA ALA A 255 10.33 -13.72 16.68
C ALA A 255 11.04 -14.89 17.37
N SER A 256 10.52 -16.10 17.16
CA SER A 256 11.08 -17.28 17.78
C SER A 256 12.57 -17.33 17.41
N ASN A 257 13.43 -17.13 18.40
CA ASN A 257 14.81 -17.59 18.32
C ASN A 257 14.75 -19.12 18.38
N GLU A 258 14.23 -19.75 17.34
CA GLU A 258 14.60 -21.12 17.05
C GLU A 258 16.04 -21.06 16.56
N GLY A 259 16.93 -21.72 17.30
CA GLY A 259 18.37 -21.72 17.09
C GLY A 259 18.81 -22.39 15.80
#